data_AF-A0A7W5VZX6-F1
#
_entry.id   AF-A0A7W5VZX6-F1
#
_cell.length_a   1.000
_cell.length_b   1.000
_cell.length_c   1.000
_cell.angle_alpha   90.00
_cell.angle_beta   90.00
_cell.angle_gamma   90.00
#
_symmetry.space_group_name_H-M   'P 1'
#
loop_
_entity.id
_entity.type
_entity.pdbx_description
1 polymer ?
#
loop_
_entity_poly.entity_id
_entity_poly.type
_entity_poly.pdbx_seq_one_letter_code
_entity_poly.pdbx_strand_id
1 'polypeptide(L)'
;MTDTDAKLLRTFITDENEAFADRRQGKFWPANHHRIGPSATKASGLLDPNEQIDFYFHFMRVAGGAPSVGEKDMPLLVEAYRRMLPFLDLGGVIAMSRRHQLLFVFGFDDAGVLPSGETISAKALKARLRLIAQVGNYTTMPAQRDKKAKFVPFADEAVRILETFRHLGYRHDRRYGEDLYDVTNLRFWGMAFICLLNKATRADLVADMVEGKYDLMRRVEQLAILHRYVEAVLPDAEADEEHFRSLAQQLNDIELARRNATESVALAQRLELPFSDDEDWEIHIAVPLRGAEGHPLIAKNVVRLHIRPNPDWQWELNARIAERGEFSESEKKNYRNDLGFPLLGRGNLHAFPTWLRQLREQNGLDFDTGAADIRVGRKRAAAKRITQWLVN
;
A
#
# COMPACT_ATOMS: atom_id res chain seq x y z
N MET A 1 14.69 -13.09 40.98
CA MET A 1 14.04 -12.65 39.72
C MET A 1 14.82 -13.08 38.47
N THR A 2 16.16 -13.16 38.49
CA THR A 2 17.00 -13.52 37.34
C THR A 2 16.78 -14.94 36.78
N ASP A 3 16.56 -15.93 37.65
CA ASP A 3 16.41 -17.34 37.22
C ASP A 3 15.11 -17.61 36.44
N THR A 4 14.03 -16.90 36.81
CA THR A 4 12.74 -16.99 36.11
C THR A 4 12.80 -16.41 34.69
N ASP A 5 13.54 -15.32 34.50
CA ASP A 5 13.70 -14.68 33.19
C ASP A 5 14.63 -15.51 32.29
N ALA A 6 15.72 -16.07 32.83
CA ALA A 6 16.60 -16.99 32.08
C ALA A 6 15.83 -18.24 31.63
N LYS A 7 15.04 -18.85 32.52
CA LYS A 7 14.18 -19.99 32.18
C LYS A 7 13.15 -19.63 31.10
N LEU A 8 12.53 -18.44 31.19
CA LEU A 8 11.59 -17.96 30.18
C LEU A 8 12.22 -17.92 28.78
N LEU A 9 13.42 -17.33 28.67
CA LEU A 9 14.12 -17.22 27.39
C LEU A 9 14.56 -18.60 26.86
N ARG A 10 15.08 -19.48 27.73
CA ARG A 10 15.44 -20.86 27.34
C ARG A 10 14.24 -21.67 26.85
N THR A 11 13.11 -21.61 27.56
CA THR A 11 11.88 -22.29 27.10
C THR A 11 11.42 -21.78 25.74
N PHE A 12 11.51 -20.47 25.50
CA PHE A 12 11.23 -19.90 24.18
C PHE A 12 12.19 -20.45 23.11
N ILE A 13 13.50 -20.48 23.36
CA ILE A 13 14.49 -21.01 22.42
C ILE A 13 14.21 -22.48 22.10
N THR A 14 13.95 -23.31 23.11
CA THR A 14 13.65 -24.74 22.91
C THR A 14 12.41 -24.95 22.05
N ASP A 15 11.28 -24.30 22.39
CA ASP A 15 10.03 -24.44 21.64
C ASP A 15 10.15 -23.96 20.19
N GLU A 16 10.85 -22.85 19.96
CA GLU A 16 11.08 -22.35 18.60
C GLU A 16 12.08 -23.21 17.82
N ASN A 17 13.12 -23.78 18.44
CA ASN A 17 14.03 -24.73 17.80
C ASN A 17 13.29 -26.00 17.34
N GLU A 18 12.47 -26.59 18.21
CA GLU A 18 11.65 -27.76 17.86
C GLU A 18 10.66 -27.44 16.73
N ALA A 19 10.00 -26.28 16.80
CA ALA A 19 9.07 -25.84 15.78
C ALA A 19 9.72 -25.51 14.44
N PHE A 20 10.95 -24.99 14.45
CA PHE A 20 11.64 -24.56 13.24
C PHE A 20 12.06 -25.74 12.35
N ALA A 21 12.26 -26.94 12.91
CA ALA A 21 12.50 -28.15 12.12
C ALA A 21 11.38 -28.40 11.08
N ASP A 22 10.14 -28.11 11.47
CA ASP A 22 8.95 -28.21 10.60
C ASP A 22 8.60 -26.85 9.94
N ARG A 23 9.48 -25.85 10.01
CA ARG A 23 9.27 -24.49 9.47
C ARG A 23 7.99 -23.81 9.96
N ARG A 24 7.66 -24.00 11.24
CA ARG A 24 6.50 -23.36 11.89
C ARG A 24 6.93 -22.49 13.06
N GLN A 25 6.03 -21.62 13.49
CA GLN A 25 6.20 -20.90 14.75
C GLN A 25 5.99 -21.83 15.94
N GLY A 26 6.76 -21.61 17.01
CA GLY A 26 6.54 -22.20 18.31
C GLY A 26 5.21 -21.78 18.95
N LYS A 27 4.74 -22.59 19.90
CA LYS A 27 3.49 -22.35 20.64
C LYS A 27 3.72 -21.45 21.86
N PHE A 28 4.96 -21.25 22.27
CA PHE A 28 5.31 -20.49 23.46
C PHE A 28 5.22 -18.98 23.25
N TRP A 29 5.61 -18.48 22.08
CA TRP A 29 5.60 -17.05 21.76
C TRP A 29 4.22 -16.39 21.88
N PRO A 30 3.12 -16.91 21.28
CA PRO A 30 1.81 -16.27 21.36
C PRO A 30 1.36 -15.96 22.80
N ALA A 31 1.60 -16.89 23.73
CA ALA A 31 1.22 -16.75 25.13
C ALA A 31 2.20 -15.89 25.96
N ASN A 32 3.46 -15.72 25.52
CA ASN A 32 4.51 -15.13 26.35
C ASN A 32 5.24 -13.93 25.73
N HIS A 33 4.89 -13.49 24.52
CA HIS A 33 5.57 -12.40 23.81
C HIS A 33 5.70 -11.11 24.65
N HIS A 34 4.68 -10.77 25.42
CA HIS A 34 4.65 -9.61 26.33
C HIS A 34 5.69 -9.69 27.48
N ARG A 35 6.16 -10.90 27.82
CA ARG A 35 7.22 -11.14 28.82
C ARG A 35 8.59 -11.29 28.17
N ILE A 36 8.64 -11.88 26.99
CA ILE A 36 9.90 -12.12 26.25
C ILE A 36 10.47 -10.80 25.71
N GLY A 37 9.63 -9.93 25.14
CA GLY A 37 10.04 -8.64 24.58
C GLY A 37 10.87 -7.78 25.53
N PRO A 38 10.38 -7.48 26.75
CA PRO A 38 11.15 -6.73 27.74
C PRO A 38 12.48 -7.39 28.12
N SER A 39 12.52 -8.73 28.17
CA SER A 39 13.70 -9.51 28.54
C SER A 39 14.76 -9.60 27.44
N ALA A 40 14.42 -9.28 26.18
CA ALA A 40 15.37 -9.29 25.06
C ALA A 40 16.58 -8.37 25.30
N THR A 41 16.37 -7.22 25.95
CA THR A 41 17.44 -6.27 26.30
C THR A 41 18.37 -6.77 27.41
N LYS A 42 17.98 -7.83 28.12
CA LYS A 42 18.74 -8.45 29.22
C LYS A 42 19.33 -9.80 28.84
N ALA A 43 19.14 -10.26 27.60
CA ALA A 43 19.54 -11.60 27.15
C ALA A 43 21.02 -11.90 27.47
N SER A 44 21.92 -10.92 27.32
CA SER A 44 23.34 -11.12 27.56
C SER A 44 23.77 -11.26 29.03
N GLY A 45 22.85 -11.04 29.98
CA GLY A 45 23.04 -11.37 31.39
C GLY A 45 22.33 -12.65 31.83
N LEU A 46 21.57 -13.30 30.93
CA LEU A 46 20.70 -14.44 31.23
C LEU A 46 21.10 -15.71 30.46
N LEU A 47 21.72 -15.55 29.30
CA LEU A 47 22.01 -16.59 28.33
C LEU A 47 23.50 -16.62 27.99
N ASP A 48 24.03 -17.81 27.70
CA ASP A 48 25.37 -17.95 27.14
C ASP A 48 25.42 -17.47 25.66
N PRO A 49 26.61 -17.29 25.04
CA PRO A 49 26.71 -16.77 23.68
C PRO A 49 25.97 -17.58 22.60
N ASN A 50 25.93 -18.91 22.71
CA ASN A 50 25.22 -19.76 21.74
C ASN A 50 23.70 -19.62 21.92
N GLU A 51 23.24 -19.63 23.17
CA GLU A 51 21.85 -19.38 23.52
C GLU A 51 21.39 -17.97 23.05
N GLN A 52 22.26 -16.97 23.12
CA GLN A 52 21.96 -15.62 22.63
C GLN A 52 21.78 -15.57 21.11
N ILE A 53 22.64 -16.27 20.36
CA ILE A 53 22.51 -16.33 18.90
C ILE A 53 21.18 -16.97 18.51
N ASP A 54 20.83 -18.11 19.13
CA ASP A 54 19.55 -18.80 18.88
C ASP A 54 18.36 -17.93 19.28
N PHE A 55 18.46 -17.24 20.43
CA PHE A 55 17.45 -16.29 20.87
C PHE A 55 17.24 -15.17 19.85
N TYR A 56 18.30 -14.51 19.40
CA TYR A 56 18.20 -13.41 18.44
C TYR A 56 17.66 -13.87 17.09
N PHE A 57 18.06 -15.05 16.62
CA PHE A 57 17.56 -15.66 15.40
C PHE A 57 16.03 -15.85 15.48
N HIS A 58 15.56 -16.51 16.54
CA HIS A 58 14.12 -16.76 16.69
C HIS A 58 13.33 -15.48 17.00
N PHE A 59 13.90 -14.56 17.77
CA PHE A 59 13.27 -13.27 18.06
C PHE A 59 13.05 -12.46 16.78
N MET A 60 14.05 -12.34 15.90
CA MET A 60 13.92 -11.62 14.62
C MET A 60 12.84 -12.20 13.71
N ARG A 61 12.68 -13.52 13.75
CA ARG A 61 11.62 -14.24 13.06
C ARG A 61 10.26 -13.87 13.64
N VAL A 62 9.99 -14.26 14.89
CA VAL A 62 8.62 -14.18 15.46
C VAL A 62 8.17 -12.77 15.86
N ALA A 63 9.10 -11.88 16.21
CA ALA A 63 8.79 -10.50 16.57
C ALA A 63 8.68 -9.57 15.34
N GLY A 64 9.17 -10.02 14.18
CA GLY A 64 9.14 -9.21 12.96
C GLY A 64 10.12 -8.02 12.97
N GLY A 65 11.19 -8.09 13.77
CA GLY A 65 12.29 -7.12 13.74
C GLY A 65 13.45 -7.51 14.67
N ALA A 66 14.61 -6.86 14.53
CA ALA A 66 15.77 -7.12 15.37
C ALA A 66 15.65 -6.46 16.77
N PRO A 67 16.14 -7.12 17.84
CA PRO A 67 16.19 -6.51 19.16
C PRO A 67 17.29 -5.43 19.22
N SER A 68 17.11 -4.45 20.11
CA SER A 68 18.21 -3.55 20.47
C SER A 68 19.17 -4.27 21.40
N VAL A 69 20.45 -4.29 21.06
CA VAL A 69 21.51 -4.93 21.86
C VAL A 69 22.61 -3.93 22.24
N GLY A 70 23.47 -4.30 23.19
CA GLY A 70 24.66 -3.51 23.54
C GLY A 70 25.85 -3.80 22.62
N GLU A 71 26.90 -2.98 22.70
CA GLU A 71 28.06 -3.08 21.80
C GLU A 71 28.72 -4.46 21.82
N LYS A 72 28.84 -5.07 23.01
CA LYS A 72 29.40 -6.41 23.21
C LYS A 72 28.61 -7.53 22.53
N ASP A 73 27.31 -7.32 22.32
CA ASP A 73 26.38 -8.33 21.81
C ASP A 73 26.13 -8.18 20.30
N MET A 74 26.63 -7.08 19.68
CA MET A 74 26.51 -6.83 18.25
C MET A 74 27.02 -8.00 17.38
N PRO A 75 28.20 -8.59 17.64
CA PRO A 75 28.67 -9.72 16.84
C PRO A 75 27.73 -10.94 16.88
N LEU A 76 27.13 -11.21 18.05
CA LEU A 76 26.19 -12.33 18.23
C LEU A 76 24.87 -12.08 17.49
N LEU A 77 24.38 -10.84 17.50
CA LEU A 77 23.19 -10.46 16.74
C LEU A 77 23.44 -10.54 15.22
N VAL A 78 24.60 -10.08 14.75
CA VAL A 78 24.99 -10.18 13.33
C VAL A 78 25.10 -11.64 12.89
N GLU A 79 25.68 -12.50 13.73
CA GLU A 79 25.74 -13.94 13.47
C GLU A 79 24.34 -14.57 13.39
N ALA A 80 23.43 -14.21 14.31
CA ALA A 80 22.04 -14.63 14.24
C ALA A 80 21.34 -14.18 12.94
N TYR A 81 21.64 -12.96 12.47
CA TYR A 81 21.11 -12.45 11.21
C TYR A 81 21.65 -13.23 10.00
N ARG A 82 22.95 -13.55 9.98
CA ARG A 82 23.55 -14.41 8.94
C ARG A 82 22.87 -15.78 8.85
N ARG A 83 22.60 -16.41 9.99
CA ARG A 83 21.86 -17.68 10.06
C ARG A 83 20.44 -17.57 9.50
N MET A 84 19.84 -16.39 9.54
CA MET A 84 18.48 -16.14 9.05
C MET A 84 18.40 -15.95 7.52
N LEU A 85 19.47 -15.45 6.88
CA LEU A 85 19.46 -15.10 5.45
C LEU A 85 18.91 -16.20 4.52
N PRO A 86 19.30 -17.49 4.66
CA PRO A 86 18.82 -18.56 3.77
C PRO A 86 17.31 -18.79 3.84
N PHE A 87 16.64 -18.28 4.87
CA PHE A 87 15.22 -18.51 5.15
C PHE A 87 14.34 -17.28 4.90
N LEU A 88 14.93 -16.09 4.66
CA LEU A 88 14.18 -14.82 4.55
C LEU A 88 13.12 -14.84 3.45
N ASP A 89 13.41 -15.52 2.35
CA ASP A 89 12.53 -15.57 1.18
C ASP A 89 11.70 -16.87 1.09
N LEU A 90 11.77 -17.73 2.12
CA LEU A 90 10.89 -18.90 2.19
C LEU A 90 9.52 -18.46 2.71
N GLY A 91 8.62 -18.11 1.79
CA GLY A 91 7.24 -17.76 2.12
C GLY A 91 6.44 -18.88 2.79
N GLY A 92 5.24 -18.56 3.27
CA GLY A 92 4.16 -19.54 3.40
C GLY A 92 3.85 -20.13 4.78
N VAL A 93 4.72 -20.09 5.79
CA VAL A 93 4.40 -20.68 7.12
C VAL A 93 5.00 -19.91 8.30
N ILE A 94 6.03 -19.10 8.05
CA ILE A 94 6.80 -18.43 9.10
C ILE A 94 6.54 -16.92 9.04
N ALA A 95 6.15 -16.32 10.17
CA ALA A 95 6.23 -14.88 10.33
C ALA A 95 7.70 -14.47 10.24
N MET A 96 8.08 -13.79 9.15
CA MET A 96 9.43 -13.25 8.96
C MET A 96 9.34 -11.75 8.73
N SER A 97 10.28 -11.03 9.35
CA SER A 97 10.61 -9.66 9.01
C SER A 97 10.79 -9.49 7.50
N ARG A 98 10.36 -8.36 6.93
CA ARG A 98 10.53 -8.12 5.49
C ARG A 98 12.01 -7.82 5.20
N ARG A 99 12.54 -8.37 4.10
CA ARG A 99 13.94 -8.27 3.69
C ARG A 99 14.47 -6.83 3.70
N HIS A 100 13.72 -5.87 3.13
CA HIS A 100 14.15 -4.46 3.09
C HIS A 100 14.40 -3.84 4.46
N GLN A 101 13.64 -4.22 5.50
CA GLN A 101 13.84 -3.68 6.84
C GLN A 101 15.13 -4.23 7.45
N LEU A 102 15.37 -5.52 7.32
CA LEU A 102 16.56 -6.16 7.87
C LEU A 102 17.83 -5.73 7.11
N LEU A 103 17.76 -5.65 5.78
CA LEU A 103 18.86 -5.14 4.97
C LEU A 103 19.19 -3.68 5.35
N PHE A 104 18.20 -2.82 5.56
CA PHE A 104 18.43 -1.47 6.07
C PHE A 104 19.09 -1.49 7.46
N VAL A 105 18.57 -2.32 8.37
CA VAL A 105 19.03 -2.42 9.76
C VAL A 105 20.45 -2.97 9.88
N PHE A 106 20.85 -3.93 9.04
CA PHE A 106 22.15 -4.62 9.13
C PHE A 106 23.16 -4.20 8.06
N GLY A 107 22.71 -3.73 6.91
CA GLY A 107 23.58 -3.25 5.83
C GLY A 107 24.15 -4.29 4.91
N PHE A 108 23.70 -5.54 5.01
CA PHE A 108 24.09 -6.59 4.11
C PHE A 108 22.99 -7.64 4.01
N ASP A 109 23.01 -8.45 2.97
CA ASP A 109 22.29 -9.70 2.87
C ASP A 109 23.13 -10.75 2.11
N ASP A 110 22.51 -11.82 1.62
CA ASP A 110 23.15 -12.87 0.84
C ASP A 110 23.67 -12.40 -0.54
N ALA A 111 23.24 -11.25 -1.04
CA ALA A 111 23.69 -10.67 -2.30
C ALA A 111 24.84 -9.66 -2.14
N GLY A 112 25.19 -9.28 -0.91
CA GLY A 112 26.33 -8.40 -0.63
C GLY A 112 26.04 -7.34 0.41
N VAL A 113 26.95 -6.36 0.50
CA VAL A 113 26.94 -5.28 1.49
C VAL A 113 26.51 -3.97 0.82
N LEU A 114 25.74 -3.14 1.53
CA LEU A 114 25.38 -1.79 1.09
C LEU A 114 26.63 -0.89 0.98
N PRO A 115 26.64 0.12 0.10
CA PRO A 115 27.76 1.05 -0.01
C PRO A 115 28.12 1.76 1.31
N SER A 116 27.13 2.08 2.15
CA SER A 116 27.36 2.63 3.50
C SER A 116 27.84 1.60 4.55
N GLY A 117 28.05 0.34 4.15
CA GLY A 117 28.61 -0.73 4.97
C GLY A 117 27.64 -1.38 5.95
N GLU A 118 28.17 -2.39 6.65
CA GLU A 118 27.45 -3.11 7.71
C GLU A 118 27.18 -2.24 8.94
N THR A 119 26.15 -2.60 9.71
CA THR A 119 25.86 -2.02 11.02
C THR A 119 26.79 -2.62 12.06
N ILE A 120 27.86 -1.90 12.39
CA ILE A 120 28.89 -2.40 13.33
C ILE A 120 28.73 -1.92 14.78
N SER A 121 27.84 -0.95 15.05
CA SER A 121 27.66 -0.39 16.40
C SER A 121 26.22 -0.46 16.91
N ALA A 122 26.06 -0.60 18.23
CA ALA A 122 24.76 -0.61 18.88
C ALA A 122 24.05 0.75 18.75
N LYS A 123 24.81 1.85 18.69
CA LYS A 123 24.26 3.20 18.45
C LYS A 123 23.58 3.28 17.09
N ALA A 124 24.24 2.83 16.03
CA ALA A 124 23.68 2.82 14.68
C ALA A 124 22.48 1.88 14.59
N LEU A 125 22.59 0.67 15.17
CA LEU A 125 21.49 -0.28 15.27
C LEU A 125 20.25 0.37 15.90
N LYS A 126 20.41 1.01 17.07
CA LYS A 126 19.31 1.64 17.79
C LYS A 126 18.67 2.79 17.01
N ALA A 127 19.45 3.58 16.27
CA ALA A 127 18.92 4.63 15.41
C ALA A 127 18.07 4.05 14.27
N ARG A 128 18.58 3.00 13.61
CA ARG A 128 17.87 2.31 12.51
C ARG A 128 16.61 1.60 12.97
N LEU A 129 16.64 0.95 14.14
CA LEU A 129 15.45 0.34 14.75
C LEU A 129 14.37 1.39 15.10
N ARG A 130 14.76 2.59 15.53
CA ARG A 130 13.80 3.70 15.76
C ARG A 130 13.13 4.13 14.45
N LEU A 131 13.86 4.17 13.35
CA LEU A 131 13.29 4.45 12.03
C LEU A 131 12.28 3.37 11.63
N ILE A 132 12.65 2.08 11.76
CA ILE A 132 11.74 0.96 11.45
C ILE A 132 10.47 1.01 12.31
N ALA A 133 10.61 1.32 13.61
CA ALA A 133 9.46 1.52 14.48
C ALA A 133 8.60 2.71 14.03
N GLN A 134 9.22 3.84 13.65
CA GLN A 134 8.51 5.02 13.17
C GLN A 134 7.67 4.70 11.93
N VAL A 135 8.27 4.10 10.89
CA VAL A 135 7.52 3.76 9.66
C VAL A 135 6.42 2.71 9.91
N GLY A 136 6.54 1.93 10.98
CA GLY A 136 5.55 0.95 11.42
C GLY A 136 4.36 1.51 12.21
N ASN A 137 4.36 2.79 12.61
CA ASN A 137 3.30 3.40 13.42
C ASN A 137 2.02 3.78 12.64
N TYR A 138 1.96 3.46 11.35
CA TYR A 138 0.93 3.95 10.44
C TYR A 138 0.10 2.81 9.87
N THR A 139 -1.18 3.08 9.67
CA THR A 139 -2.15 2.13 9.09
C THR A 139 -2.57 2.51 7.67
N THR A 140 -2.23 3.71 7.20
CA THR A 140 -2.56 4.20 5.85
C THR A 140 -1.45 5.11 5.30
N MET A 141 -1.29 5.16 3.97
CA MET A 141 -0.35 6.06 3.29
C MET A 141 -0.72 7.55 3.42
N PRO A 142 -2.01 7.97 3.34
CA PRO A 142 -2.39 9.35 3.64
C PRO A 142 -1.91 9.80 5.02
N ALA A 143 -2.09 8.97 6.05
CA ALA A 143 -1.64 9.31 7.40
C ALA A 143 -0.11 9.46 7.50
N GLN A 144 0.67 8.78 6.65
CA GLN A 144 2.13 9.01 6.58
C GLN A 144 2.41 10.41 6.04
N ARG A 145 1.80 10.78 4.90
CA ARG A 145 1.99 12.09 4.27
C ARG A 145 1.54 13.25 5.16
N ASP A 146 0.38 13.14 5.79
CA ASP A 146 -0.16 14.16 6.69
C ASP A 146 0.74 14.40 7.91
N LYS A 147 1.47 13.38 8.35
CA LYS A 147 2.41 13.46 9.49
C LYS A 147 3.86 13.60 9.04
N LYS A 148 4.11 14.30 7.92
CA LYS A 148 5.44 14.63 7.37
C LYS A 148 6.49 14.98 8.44
N ALA A 149 6.15 15.85 9.39
CA ALA A 149 7.05 16.29 10.46
C ALA A 149 7.60 15.15 11.35
N LYS A 150 6.93 13.98 11.41
CA LYS A 150 7.41 12.81 12.16
C LYS A 150 8.45 11.98 11.40
N PHE A 151 8.61 12.21 10.10
CA PHE A 151 9.62 11.54 9.26
C PHE A 151 10.89 12.37 9.09
N VAL A 152 10.79 13.71 9.14
CA VAL A 152 11.93 14.64 9.00
C VAL A 152 13.13 14.30 9.89
N PRO A 153 12.99 13.91 11.18
CA PRO A 153 14.14 13.56 12.02
C PRO A 153 14.97 12.36 11.56
N PHE A 154 14.49 11.62 10.55
CA PHE A 154 15.16 10.44 10.00
C PHE A 154 15.79 10.70 8.63
N ALA A 155 15.78 11.94 8.13
CA ALA A 155 16.30 12.30 6.81
C ALA A 155 17.78 11.90 6.63
N ASP A 156 18.59 11.87 7.69
CA ASP A 156 20.01 11.48 7.61
C ASP A 156 20.21 10.01 7.20
N GLU A 157 19.21 9.14 7.37
CA GLU A 157 19.26 7.74 6.94
C GLU A 157 18.82 7.57 5.47
N ALA A 158 18.41 8.64 4.78
CA ALA A 158 17.88 8.57 3.42
C ALA A 158 18.84 7.92 2.41
N VAL A 159 20.15 8.22 2.50
CA VAL A 159 21.16 7.61 1.61
C VAL A 159 21.15 6.09 1.76
N ARG A 160 21.15 5.60 3.00
CA ARG A 160 21.12 4.16 3.28
C ARG A 160 19.80 3.51 2.87
N ILE A 161 18.69 4.21 2.97
CA ILE A 161 17.39 3.75 2.46
C ILE A 161 17.44 3.59 0.94
N LEU A 162 17.95 4.60 0.23
CA LEU A 162 18.09 4.56 -1.22
C LEU A 162 19.01 3.40 -1.66
N GLU A 163 20.14 3.20 -0.98
CA GLU A 163 21.01 2.04 -1.18
C GLU A 163 20.25 0.72 -0.98
N THR A 164 19.44 0.62 0.07
CA THR A 164 18.60 -0.56 0.36
C THR A 164 17.65 -0.83 -0.80
N PHE A 165 16.99 0.20 -1.34
CA PHE A 165 16.09 0.04 -2.47
C PHE A 165 16.81 -0.40 -3.73
N ARG A 166 17.95 0.23 -4.05
CA ARG A 166 18.77 -0.12 -5.21
C ARG A 166 19.29 -1.55 -5.14
N HIS A 167 19.76 -1.98 -3.96
CA HIS A 167 20.23 -3.35 -3.71
C HIS A 167 19.15 -4.40 -3.91
N LEU A 168 17.90 -4.04 -3.59
CA LEU A 168 16.75 -4.91 -3.77
C LEU A 168 16.04 -4.73 -5.13
N GLY A 169 16.55 -3.86 -6.00
CA GLY A 169 15.87 -3.50 -7.24
C GLY A 169 14.45 -3.01 -7.03
N TYR A 170 14.21 -2.27 -5.93
CA TYR A 170 12.90 -1.77 -5.51
C TYR A 170 11.86 -2.86 -5.19
N ARG A 171 12.31 -4.10 -4.91
CA ARG A 171 11.47 -5.21 -4.45
C ARG A 171 11.60 -5.39 -2.95
N HIS A 172 10.63 -4.85 -2.21
CA HIS A 172 10.65 -4.90 -0.73
C HIS A 172 10.42 -6.30 -0.15
N ASP A 173 9.95 -7.22 -0.99
CA ASP A 173 9.74 -8.63 -0.71
C ASP A 173 10.05 -9.47 -1.96
N ARG A 174 10.82 -10.55 -1.81
CA ARG A 174 11.16 -11.50 -2.88
C ARG A 174 10.36 -12.82 -2.78
N ARG A 175 9.55 -12.99 -1.73
CA ARG A 175 8.78 -14.21 -1.45
C ARG A 175 7.62 -14.45 -2.41
N TYR A 176 7.15 -13.38 -3.04
CA TYR A 176 5.89 -13.35 -3.77
C TYR A 176 6.11 -12.88 -5.20
N GLY A 177 5.47 -13.57 -6.15
CA GLY A 177 5.33 -13.11 -7.52
C GLY A 177 4.42 -11.88 -7.61
N GLU A 178 4.22 -11.36 -8.82
CA GLU A 178 3.50 -10.09 -9.05
C GLU A 178 2.10 -10.06 -8.44
N ASP A 179 1.35 -11.15 -8.57
CA ASP A 179 -0.03 -11.26 -8.09
C ASP A 179 -0.17 -11.15 -6.57
N LEU A 180 0.89 -11.49 -5.83
CA LEU A 180 0.91 -11.51 -4.37
C LEU A 180 1.80 -10.40 -3.78
N TYR A 181 2.35 -9.52 -4.63
CA TYR A 181 3.18 -8.40 -4.20
C TYR A 181 2.34 -7.31 -3.54
N ASP A 182 2.64 -7.02 -2.27
CA ASP A 182 2.01 -5.95 -1.49
C ASP A 182 2.57 -4.59 -1.90
N VAL A 183 2.10 -4.07 -3.04
CA VAL A 183 2.49 -2.74 -3.52
C VAL A 183 2.15 -1.62 -2.52
N THR A 184 1.27 -1.89 -1.56
CA THR A 184 0.84 -0.94 -0.52
C THR A 184 1.65 -1.02 0.77
N ASN A 185 2.80 -1.70 0.77
CA ASN A 185 3.60 -1.90 1.97
C ASN A 185 3.99 -0.57 2.64
N LEU A 186 3.35 -0.28 3.78
CA LEU A 186 3.50 1.02 4.46
C LEU A 186 4.93 1.28 4.93
N ARG A 187 5.70 0.25 5.29
CA ARG A 187 7.07 0.44 5.76
C ARG A 187 8.00 0.82 4.61
N PHE A 188 7.85 0.17 3.46
CA PHE A 188 8.53 0.56 2.23
C PHE A 188 8.23 2.02 1.85
N TRP A 189 6.95 2.40 1.79
CA TRP A 189 6.56 3.76 1.44
C TRP A 189 6.94 4.81 2.50
N GLY A 190 6.94 4.44 3.78
CA GLY A 190 7.46 5.30 4.85
C GLY A 190 8.97 5.57 4.70
N MET A 191 9.74 4.56 4.28
CA MET A 191 11.16 4.72 3.95
C MET A 191 11.35 5.56 2.68
N ALA A 192 10.56 5.33 1.63
CA ALA A 192 10.58 6.15 0.42
C ALA A 192 10.26 7.62 0.71
N PHE A 193 9.32 7.88 1.63
CA PHE A 193 9.00 9.23 2.06
C PHE A 193 10.19 9.92 2.75
N ILE A 194 10.99 9.19 3.53
CA ILE A 194 12.22 9.73 4.11
C ILE A 194 13.23 10.12 3.03
N CYS A 195 13.40 9.31 1.98
CA CYS A 195 14.22 9.67 0.83
C CYS A 195 13.70 10.93 0.11
N LEU A 196 12.39 11.08 -0.03
CA LEU A 196 11.76 12.25 -0.64
C LEU A 196 11.90 13.52 0.20
N LEU A 197 12.04 13.39 1.52
CA LEU A 197 12.26 14.52 2.43
C LEU A 197 13.72 14.98 2.49
N ASN A 198 14.66 14.22 1.91
CA ASN A 198 16.07 14.58 1.86
C ASN A 198 16.46 15.05 0.45
N LYS A 199 16.93 16.30 0.36
CA LYS A 199 17.41 16.95 -0.87
C LYS A 199 18.47 16.13 -1.63
N ALA A 200 19.36 15.44 -0.93
CA ALA A 200 20.43 14.64 -1.54
C ALA A 200 19.94 13.34 -2.21
N THR A 201 18.72 12.88 -1.92
CA THR A 201 18.22 11.57 -2.41
C THR A 201 16.92 11.63 -3.17
N ARG A 202 16.13 12.71 -3.04
CA ARG A 202 14.77 12.75 -3.61
C ARG A 202 14.75 12.69 -5.13
N ALA A 203 15.68 13.35 -5.81
CA ALA A 203 15.78 13.29 -7.26
C ALA A 203 16.13 11.87 -7.72
N ASP A 204 17.19 11.30 -7.15
CA ASP A 204 17.65 9.94 -7.40
C ASP A 204 16.57 8.87 -7.20
N LEU A 205 15.79 8.97 -6.12
CA LEU A 205 14.69 8.03 -5.85
C LEU A 205 13.65 8.06 -6.99
N VAL A 206 13.24 9.27 -7.40
CA VAL A 206 12.23 9.42 -8.45
C VAL A 206 12.80 8.98 -9.80
N ALA A 207 14.03 9.34 -10.13
CA ALA A 207 14.72 8.93 -11.34
C ALA A 207 14.79 7.40 -11.46
N ASP A 208 15.24 6.72 -10.40
CA ASP A 208 15.37 5.26 -10.37
C ASP A 208 14.03 4.55 -10.66
N MET A 209 12.89 5.12 -10.21
CA MET A 209 11.57 4.53 -10.43
C MET A 209 10.96 4.90 -11.79
N VAL A 210 11.16 6.14 -12.26
CA VAL A 210 10.54 6.69 -13.47
C VAL A 210 11.30 6.32 -14.74
N GLU A 211 12.63 6.38 -14.73
CA GLU A 211 13.48 6.24 -15.93
C GLU A 211 13.69 4.77 -16.37
N GLY A 212 13.00 3.82 -15.75
CA GLY A 212 12.98 2.42 -16.19
C GLY A 212 14.27 1.63 -15.89
N LYS A 213 15.20 2.18 -15.11
CA LYS A 213 16.45 1.52 -14.69
C LYS A 213 16.21 0.22 -13.92
N TYR A 214 15.13 0.15 -13.15
CA TYR A 214 14.74 -1.03 -12.38
C TYR A 214 13.44 -1.63 -12.89
N ASP A 215 13.34 -2.96 -12.87
CA ASP A 215 12.12 -3.71 -13.18
C ASP A 215 11.17 -3.74 -11.96
N LEU A 216 10.33 -2.71 -11.87
CA LEU A 216 9.38 -2.49 -10.78
C LEU A 216 8.18 -3.45 -10.90
N MET A 217 7.98 -4.29 -9.89
CA MET A 217 6.76 -5.08 -9.74
C MET A 217 5.54 -4.17 -9.66
N ARG A 218 4.49 -4.41 -10.44
CA ARG A 218 3.29 -3.55 -10.47
C ARG A 218 3.67 -2.08 -10.67
N ARG A 219 4.51 -1.83 -11.69
CA ARG A 219 5.08 -0.50 -12.00
C ARG A 219 4.02 0.60 -11.97
N VAL A 220 2.89 0.35 -12.61
CA VAL A 220 1.80 1.33 -12.76
C VAL A 220 1.31 1.80 -11.38
N GLU A 221 1.05 0.87 -10.46
CA GLU A 221 0.60 1.19 -9.11
C GLU A 221 1.70 1.82 -8.26
N GLN A 222 2.96 1.41 -8.42
CA GLN A 222 4.08 2.05 -7.72
C GLN A 222 4.25 3.51 -8.15
N LEU A 223 4.17 3.82 -9.45
CA LEU A 223 4.25 5.20 -9.94
C LEU A 223 3.07 6.03 -9.44
N ALA A 224 1.85 5.47 -9.41
CA ALA A 224 0.66 6.12 -8.84
C ALA A 224 0.81 6.49 -7.36
N ILE A 225 1.47 5.64 -6.58
CA ILE A 225 1.73 5.91 -5.17
C ILE A 225 2.86 6.93 -5.05
N LEU A 226 3.96 6.75 -5.79
CA LEU A 226 5.09 7.68 -5.81
C LEU A 226 4.64 9.11 -6.12
N HIS A 227 3.76 9.29 -7.11
CA HIS A 227 3.19 10.59 -7.49
C HIS A 227 2.59 11.32 -6.29
N ARG A 228 1.72 10.64 -5.52
CA ARG A 228 1.09 11.21 -4.32
C ARG A 228 2.08 11.57 -3.21
N TYR A 229 3.20 10.86 -3.10
CA TYR A 229 4.26 11.22 -2.15
C TYR A 229 5.12 12.38 -2.66
N VAL A 230 5.40 12.43 -3.96
CA VAL A 230 6.11 13.54 -4.61
C VAL A 230 5.31 14.84 -4.48
N GLU A 231 4.00 14.81 -4.74
CA GLU A 231 3.11 15.98 -4.54
C GLU A 231 3.17 16.51 -3.10
N ALA A 232 3.28 15.63 -2.10
CA ALA A 232 3.33 16.03 -0.69
C ALA A 232 4.64 16.72 -0.28
N VAL A 233 5.73 16.53 -1.03
CA VAL A 233 7.04 17.15 -0.77
C VAL A 233 7.43 18.22 -1.78
N LEU A 234 6.76 18.30 -2.93
CA LEU A 234 7.04 19.27 -3.98
C LEU A 234 7.02 20.74 -3.49
N PRO A 235 6.12 21.14 -2.56
CA PRO A 235 6.17 22.47 -1.96
C PRO A 235 7.45 22.75 -1.15
N ASP A 236 8.15 21.71 -0.69
CA ASP A 236 9.41 21.83 0.07
C ASP A 236 10.65 21.74 -0.85
N ALA A 237 10.48 21.68 -2.17
CA ALA A 237 11.59 21.74 -3.11
C ALA A 237 12.16 23.17 -3.14
N GLU A 238 13.48 23.30 -3.11
CA GLU A 238 14.20 24.56 -3.26
C GLU A 238 14.32 24.94 -4.74
N ALA A 239 14.78 26.16 -5.02
CA ALA A 239 14.83 26.70 -6.39
C ALA A 239 15.87 25.99 -7.27
N ASP A 240 16.97 25.51 -6.67
CA ASP A 240 18.08 24.85 -7.35
C ASP A 240 17.83 23.36 -7.68
N GLU A 241 16.66 22.83 -7.31
CA GLU A 241 16.31 21.41 -7.50
C GLU A 241 15.54 21.16 -8.80
N GLU A 242 16.07 21.70 -9.89
CA GLU A 242 15.46 21.62 -11.22
C GLU A 242 15.25 20.16 -11.67
N HIS A 243 16.21 19.27 -11.38
CA HIS A 243 16.10 17.86 -11.76
C HIS A 243 14.93 17.16 -11.03
N PHE A 244 14.78 17.37 -9.73
CA PHE A 244 13.64 16.81 -8.98
C PHE A 244 12.30 17.36 -9.47
N ARG A 245 12.23 18.67 -9.77
CA ARG A 245 11.01 19.29 -10.33
C ARG A 245 10.66 18.74 -11.71
N SER A 246 11.66 18.53 -12.57
CA SER A 246 11.47 17.93 -13.89
C SER A 246 10.94 16.50 -13.79
N LEU A 247 11.50 15.69 -12.89
CA LEU A 247 11.03 14.33 -12.62
C LEU A 247 9.61 14.31 -12.03
N ALA A 248 9.30 15.23 -11.13
CA ALA A 248 7.96 15.40 -10.58
C ALA A 248 6.94 15.76 -11.67
N GLN A 249 7.32 16.62 -12.62
CA GLN A 249 6.49 16.93 -13.77
C GLN A 249 6.29 15.72 -14.68
N GLN A 250 7.35 14.97 -14.99
CA GLN A 250 7.25 13.75 -15.79
C GLN A 250 6.30 12.73 -15.14
N LEU A 251 6.40 12.56 -13.82
CA LEU A 251 5.52 11.67 -13.07
C LEU A 251 4.06 12.14 -13.08
N ASN A 252 3.85 13.46 -12.97
CA ASN A 252 2.52 14.06 -13.13
C ASN A 252 1.95 13.81 -14.54
N ASP A 253 2.76 13.94 -15.59
CA ASP A 253 2.33 13.69 -16.97
C ASP A 253 1.96 12.22 -17.20
N ILE A 254 2.69 11.28 -16.59
CA ILE A 254 2.37 9.84 -16.61
C ILE A 254 1.00 9.61 -15.95
N GLU A 255 0.76 10.18 -14.77
CA GLU A 255 -0.52 10.01 -14.06
C GLU A 255 -1.69 10.70 -14.78
N LEU A 256 -1.46 11.88 -15.37
CA LEU A 256 -2.44 12.57 -16.20
C LEU A 256 -2.78 11.74 -17.45
N ALA A 257 -1.79 11.13 -18.10
CA ALA A 257 -2.03 10.24 -19.23
C ALA A 257 -2.85 9.00 -18.83
N ARG A 258 -2.55 8.38 -17.67
CA ARG A 258 -3.34 7.26 -17.12
C ARG A 258 -4.78 7.66 -16.86
N ARG A 259 -4.97 8.82 -16.24
CA ARG A 259 -6.28 9.43 -15.96
C ARG A 259 -7.06 9.68 -17.24
N ASN A 260 -6.43 10.26 -18.26
CA ASN A 260 -7.07 10.60 -19.52
C ASN A 260 -7.39 9.37 -20.39
N ALA A 261 -6.72 8.24 -20.16
CA ALA A 261 -7.02 6.96 -20.81
C ALA A 261 -8.21 6.21 -20.19
N THR A 262 -8.83 6.74 -19.13
CA THR A 262 -9.98 6.09 -18.47
C THR A 262 -11.24 6.17 -19.31
N GLU A 263 -12.10 5.16 -19.15
CA GLU A 263 -13.41 5.14 -19.79
C GLU A 263 -14.31 6.29 -19.29
N SER A 264 -14.17 6.66 -18.03
CA SER A 264 -14.86 7.80 -17.43
C SER A 264 -14.52 9.12 -18.12
N VAL A 265 -13.23 9.36 -18.42
CA VAL A 265 -12.82 10.55 -19.18
C VAL A 265 -13.29 10.47 -20.62
N ALA A 266 -13.23 9.31 -21.26
CA ALA A 266 -13.77 9.13 -22.61
C ALA A 266 -15.28 9.43 -22.69
N LEU A 267 -16.06 9.02 -21.69
CA LEU A 267 -17.48 9.38 -21.60
C LEU A 267 -17.65 10.88 -21.38
N ALA A 268 -16.90 11.48 -20.46
CA ALA A 268 -16.98 12.92 -20.19
C ALA A 268 -16.67 13.75 -21.45
N GLN A 269 -15.67 13.36 -22.23
CA GLN A 269 -15.32 13.98 -23.51
C GLN A 269 -16.42 13.79 -24.56
N ARG A 270 -16.97 12.57 -24.68
CA ARG A 270 -18.08 12.27 -25.61
C ARG A 270 -19.33 13.10 -25.31
N LEU A 271 -19.59 13.38 -24.04
CA LEU A 271 -20.69 14.23 -23.60
C LEU A 271 -20.33 15.72 -23.61
N GLU A 272 -19.09 16.08 -23.95
CA GLU A 272 -18.49 17.42 -23.88
C GLU A 272 -18.77 18.07 -22.51
N LEU A 273 -18.52 17.32 -21.43
CA LEU A 273 -18.68 17.83 -20.07
C LEU A 273 -17.61 18.90 -19.81
N PRO A 274 -17.96 20.03 -19.17
CA PRO A 274 -17.07 21.17 -19.00
C PRO A 274 -16.08 20.97 -17.83
N PHE A 275 -15.32 19.87 -17.83
CA PHE A 275 -14.26 19.62 -16.86
C PHE A 275 -12.90 20.03 -17.43
N SER A 276 -12.02 20.55 -16.57
CA SER A 276 -10.61 20.75 -16.95
C SER A 276 -9.87 19.41 -16.94
N ASP A 277 -8.77 19.31 -17.68
CA ASP A 277 -7.99 18.07 -17.82
C ASP A 277 -7.46 17.55 -16.47
N ASP A 278 -7.14 18.46 -15.55
CA ASP A 278 -6.59 18.20 -14.20
C ASP A 278 -7.65 18.20 -13.09
N GLU A 279 -8.90 18.61 -13.35
CA GLU A 279 -9.94 18.77 -12.33
C GLU A 279 -10.38 17.44 -11.73
N ASP A 280 -10.21 17.22 -10.42
CA ASP A 280 -10.80 16.04 -9.77
C ASP A 280 -12.33 16.20 -9.68
N TRP A 281 -13.08 15.43 -10.48
CA TRP A 281 -14.53 15.51 -10.58
C TRP A 281 -15.19 14.18 -10.20
N GLU A 282 -16.41 14.28 -9.67
CA GLU A 282 -17.27 13.12 -9.41
C GLU A 282 -18.65 13.36 -10.01
N ILE A 283 -19.21 12.33 -10.65
CA ILE A 283 -20.57 12.29 -11.16
C ILE A 283 -21.32 11.19 -10.42
N HIS A 284 -22.42 11.55 -9.75
CA HIS A 284 -23.33 10.61 -9.13
C HIS A 284 -24.67 10.66 -9.87
N ILE A 285 -25.13 9.51 -10.34
CA ILE A 285 -26.43 9.35 -10.99
C ILE A 285 -27.23 8.34 -10.19
N ALA A 286 -28.42 8.71 -9.75
CA ALA A 286 -29.36 7.79 -9.10
C ALA A 286 -30.68 7.77 -9.87
N VAL A 287 -31.02 6.62 -10.44
CA VAL A 287 -32.22 6.42 -11.25
C VAL A 287 -33.21 5.55 -10.46
N PRO A 288 -34.30 6.12 -9.93
CA PRO A 288 -35.27 5.36 -9.15
C PRO A 288 -36.08 4.42 -10.05
N LEU A 289 -36.56 3.32 -9.48
CA LEU A 289 -37.57 2.49 -10.14
C LEU A 289 -38.87 3.31 -10.27
N ARG A 290 -39.56 3.21 -11.41
CA ARG A 290 -40.81 3.95 -11.64
C ARG A 290 -41.83 3.62 -10.54
N GLY A 291 -42.37 4.68 -9.92
CA GLY A 291 -43.32 4.56 -8.82
C GLY A 291 -42.70 4.29 -7.44
N ALA A 292 -41.37 4.25 -7.31
CA ALA A 292 -40.73 4.14 -6.02
C ALA A 292 -40.88 5.42 -5.19
N GLU A 293 -41.24 5.27 -3.92
CA GLU A 293 -41.30 6.37 -2.94
C GLU A 293 -39.95 6.57 -2.21
N GLY A 294 -39.65 7.82 -1.86
CA GLY A 294 -38.46 8.21 -1.10
C GLY A 294 -37.33 8.80 -1.95
N HIS A 295 -36.36 9.43 -1.28
CA HIS A 295 -35.27 10.13 -1.97
C HIS A 295 -34.28 9.11 -2.62
N PRO A 296 -33.91 9.25 -3.91
CA PRO A 296 -33.09 8.26 -4.65
C PRO A 296 -31.79 7.84 -3.95
N LEU A 297 -31.12 8.76 -3.24
CA LEU A 297 -29.93 8.43 -2.45
C LEU A 297 -30.11 7.35 -1.38
N ILE A 298 -31.26 7.29 -0.70
CA ILE A 298 -31.53 6.33 0.39
C ILE A 298 -32.56 5.26 0.01
N ALA A 299 -33.13 5.36 -1.20
CA ALA A 299 -34.14 4.44 -1.68
C ALA A 299 -33.58 3.02 -1.87
N LYS A 300 -34.44 2.03 -1.59
CA LYS A 300 -34.17 0.60 -1.78
C LYS A 300 -34.50 0.08 -3.18
N ASN A 301 -35.01 0.94 -4.07
CA ASN A 301 -35.45 0.59 -5.43
C ASN A 301 -34.85 1.58 -6.43
N VAL A 302 -33.53 1.50 -6.62
CA VAL A 302 -32.77 2.50 -7.36
C VAL A 302 -31.49 1.89 -7.91
N VAL A 303 -31.12 2.32 -9.11
CA VAL A 303 -29.79 2.11 -9.68
C VAL A 303 -28.95 3.35 -9.41
N ARG A 304 -27.71 3.18 -8.93
CA ARG A 304 -26.75 4.26 -8.79
C ARG A 304 -25.51 3.98 -9.61
N LEU A 305 -25.07 4.98 -10.35
CA LEU A 305 -23.82 5.00 -11.09
C LEU A 305 -22.96 6.13 -10.56
N HIS A 306 -21.77 5.79 -10.07
CA HIS A 306 -20.75 6.74 -9.68
C HIS A 306 -19.63 6.71 -10.72
N ILE A 307 -19.20 7.87 -11.22
CA ILE A 307 -18.16 8.01 -12.24
C ILE A 307 -17.13 9.04 -11.76
N ARG A 308 -15.84 8.70 -11.91
CA ARG A 308 -14.68 9.53 -11.54
C ARG A 308 -13.58 9.42 -12.61
N PRO A 309 -12.69 10.41 -12.75
CA PRO A 309 -11.54 10.31 -13.65
C PRO A 309 -10.44 9.39 -13.10
N ASN A 310 -10.53 8.98 -11.82
CA ASN A 310 -9.52 8.17 -11.14
C ASN A 310 -9.29 6.81 -11.84
N PRO A 311 -8.08 6.51 -12.35
CA PRO A 311 -7.74 5.24 -13.00
C PRO A 311 -8.00 4.00 -12.13
N ASP A 312 -7.87 4.15 -10.82
CA ASP A 312 -7.98 3.05 -9.86
C ASP A 312 -9.43 2.80 -9.43
N TRP A 313 -10.35 3.74 -9.69
CA TRP A 313 -11.78 3.66 -9.38
C TRP A 313 -12.58 4.51 -10.37
N GLN A 314 -12.68 4.02 -11.60
CA GLN A 314 -13.27 4.79 -12.71
C GLN A 314 -14.77 4.93 -12.54
N TRP A 315 -15.47 3.82 -12.30
CA TRP A 315 -16.91 3.84 -12.08
C TRP A 315 -17.39 2.67 -11.22
N GLU A 316 -18.49 2.89 -10.52
CA GLU A 316 -19.16 1.87 -9.73
C GLU A 316 -20.67 1.94 -10.00
N LEU A 317 -21.23 0.80 -10.39
CA LEU A 317 -22.64 0.60 -10.64
C LEU A 317 -23.21 -0.29 -9.54
N ASN A 318 -24.20 0.21 -8.82
CA ASN A 318 -24.93 -0.59 -7.86
C ASN A 318 -26.44 -0.48 -8.07
N ALA A 319 -27.15 -1.54 -7.73
CA ALA A 319 -28.60 -1.53 -7.64
C ALA A 319 -29.01 -2.23 -6.37
N ARG A 320 -30.03 -1.67 -5.71
CA ARG A 320 -30.75 -2.35 -4.65
C ARG A 320 -32.20 -2.37 -5.06
N ILE A 321 -32.83 -3.53 -4.94
CA ILE A 321 -34.25 -3.73 -5.19
C ILE A 321 -34.83 -4.41 -3.95
N ALA A 322 -35.80 -3.75 -3.31
CA ALA A 322 -36.43 -4.20 -2.09
C ALA A 322 -36.87 -5.66 -2.24
N GLU A 323 -36.49 -6.48 -1.26
CA GLU A 323 -36.86 -7.91 -1.15
C GLU A 323 -36.35 -8.83 -2.27
N ARG A 324 -35.78 -8.30 -3.36
CA ARG A 324 -35.20 -9.10 -4.47
C ARG A 324 -33.70 -9.29 -4.36
N GLY A 325 -32.97 -8.30 -3.87
CA GLY A 325 -31.51 -8.41 -3.69
C GLY A 325 -30.72 -7.19 -4.17
N GLU A 326 -29.44 -7.42 -4.42
CA GLU A 326 -28.46 -6.40 -4.74
C GLU A 326 -27.63 -6.76 -5.98
N PHE A 327 -27.18 -5.71 -6.67
CA PHE A 327 -26.23 -5.76 -7.78
C PHE A 327 -25.09 -4.78 -7.50
N SER A 328 -23.86 -5.18 -7.78
CA SER A 328 -22.69 -4.31 -7.70
C SER A 328 -21.62 -4.75 -8.70
N GLU A 329 -21.19 -3.80 -9.53
CA GLU A 329 -20.19 -3.95 -10.57
C GLU A 329 -19.29 -2.70 -10.62
N SER A 330 -18.02 -2.87 -10.98
CA SER A 330 -17.10 -1.79 -11.35
C SER A 330 -16.38 -2.11 -12.66
N GLU A 331 -15.50 -1.21 -13.10
CA GLU A 331 -14.65 -1.42 -14.27
C GLU A 331 -13.74 -2.65 -14.17
N LYS A 332 -13.51 -3.14 -12.94
CA LYS A 332 -12.61 -4.26 -12.64
C LYS A 332 -13.31 -5.60 -12.58
N LYS A 333 -14.51 -5.65 -11.97
CA LYS A 333 -15.22 -6.91 -11.74
C LYS A 333 -16.67 -6.71 -11.32
N ASN A 334 -17.44 -7.79 -11.41
CA ASN A 334 -18.68 -7.95 -10.67
C ASN A 334 -18.39 -8.38 -9.23
N TYR A 335 -19.02 -7.71 -8.26
CA TYR A 335 -18.95 -8.06 -6.83
C TYR A 335 -20.16 -8.84 -6.37
N ARG A 336 -21.34 -8.53 -6.92
CA ARG A 336 -22.62 -9.14 -6.55
C ARG A 336 -23.63 -9.04 -7.68
N ASN A 337 -24.43 -10.08 -7.87
CA ASN A 337 -25.52 -10.09 -8.84
C ASN A 337 -26.66 -11.02 -8.42
N ASP A 338 -27.31 -10.71 -7.30
CA ASP A 338 -28.47 -11.49 -6.81
C ASP A 338 -29.70 -11.32 -7.73
N LEU A 339 -29.70 -10.22 -8.50
CA LEU A 339 -30.81 -9.80 -9.35
C LEU A 339 -30.79 -10.42 -10.75
N GLY A 340 -29.72 -11.14 -11.11
CA GLY A 340 -29.55 -11.72 -12.44
C GLY A 340 -29.51 -10.67 -13.56
N PHE A 341 -28.97 -9.48 -13.28
CA PHE A 341 -28.84 -8.42 -14.27
C PHE A 341 -27.75 -8.76 -15.30
N PRO A 342 -27.90 -8.36 -16.57
CA PRO A 342 -26.77 -8.31 -17.49
C PRO A 342 -25.65 -7.45 -16.90
N LEU A 343 -24.41 -7.78 -17.22
CA LEU A 343 -23.26 -6.95 -16.83
C LEU A 343 -23.16 -5.75 -17.78
N LEU A 344 -22.79 -4.59 -17.25
CA LEU A 344 -22.38 -3.46 -18.09
C LEU A 344 -21.03 -3.79 -18.74
N GLY A 345 -20.07 -4.25 -17.93
CA GLY A 345 -18.74 -4.64 -18.37
C GLY A 345 -17.82 -3.46 -18.66
N ARG A 346 -16.51 -3.71 -18.54
CA ARG A 346 -15.45 -2.75 -18.87
C ARG A 346 -15.54 -2.32 -20.34
N GLY A 347 -15.46 -1.01 -20.60
CA GLY A 347 -15.51 -0.46 -21.96
C GLY A 347 -16.91 -0.12 -22.48
N ASN A 348 -17.95 -0.35 -21.66
CA ASN A 348 -19.35 -0.10 -22.01
C ASN A 348 -20.07 0.93 -21.13
N LEU A 349 -19.38 1.73 -20.31
CA LEU A 349 -19.97 2.81 -19.49
C LEU A 349 -20.88 3.72 -20.32
N HIS A 350 -20.49 4.03 -21.55
CA HIS A 350 -21.29 4.82 -22.49
C HIS A 350 -22.65 4.18 -22.84
N ALA A 351 -22.78 2.86 -22.69
CA ALA A 351 -23.98 2.07 -22.95
C ALA A 351 -24.91 1.95 -21.72
N PHE A 352 -24.61 2.63 -20.61
CA PHE A 352 -25.46 2.61 -19.41
C PHE A 352 -26.96 2.89 -19.66
N PRO A 353 -27.38 3.86 -20.50
CA PRO A 353 -28.80 4.05 -20.82
C PRO A 353 -29.42 2.83 -21.54
N THR A 354 -28.65 2.18 -22.41
CA THR A 354 -29.06 0.93 -23.08
C THR A 354 -29.15 -0.23 -22.09
N TRP A 355 -28.24 -0.31 -21.13
CA TRP A 355 -28.30 -1.29 -20.05
C TRP A 355 -29.57 -1.12 -19.19
N LEU A 356 -29.97 0.10 -18.86
CA LEU A 356 -31.24 0.37 -18.16
C LEU A 356 -32.46 -0.13 -18.97
N ARG A 357 -32.45 0.05 -20.30
CA ARG A 357 -33.51 -0.48 -21.18
C ARG A 357 -33.54 -2.00 -21.19
N GLN A 358 -32.38 -2.65 -21.22
CA GLN A 358 -32.29 -4.11 -21.14
C GLN A 358 -32.88 -4.65 -19.82
N LEU A 359 -32.69 -3.96 -18.69
CA LEU A 359 -33.31 -4.37 -17.42
C LEU A 359 -34.84 -4.33 -17.48
N ARG A 360 -35.42 -3.34 -18.18
CA ARG A 360 -36.86 -3.29 -18.40
C ARG A 360 -37.33 -4.47 -19.23
N GLU A 361 -36.65 -4.75 -20.33
CA GLU A 361 -37.03 -5.81 -21.29
C GLU A 361 -36.85 -7.22 -20.72
N GLN A 362 -35.75 -7.47 -20.00
CA GLN A 362 -35.37 -8.81 -19.53
C GLN A 362 -35.85 -9.09 -18.10
N ASN A 363 -35.90 -8.08 -17.23
CA ASN A 363 -36.23 -8.25 -15.81
C ASN A 363 -37.55 -7.58 -15.41
N GLY A 364 -38.21 -6.86 -16.33
CA GLY A 364 -39.45 -6.13 -16.05
C GLY A 364 -39.27 -4.94 -15.10
N LEU A 365 -38.04 -4.43 -14.95
CA LEU A 365 -37.73 -3.32 -14.05
C LEU A 365 -37.56 -2.03 -14.84
N ASP A 366 -38.57 -1.15 -14.79
CA ASP A 366 -38.56 0.14 -15.48
C ASP A 366 -38.00 1.23 -14.57
N PHE A 367 -36.76 1.65 -14.83
CA PHE A 367 -36.10 2.74 -14.10
C PHE A 367 -36.43 4.09 -14.76
N ASP A 368 -36.89 5.04 -13.96
CA ASP A 368 -37.36 6.34 -14.43
C ASP A 368 -36.19 7.32 -14.62
N THR A 369 -35.65 7.36 -15.85
CA THR A 369 -34.58 8.30 -16.23
C THR A 369 -35.02 9.76 -16.16
N GLY A 370 -36.33 10.05 -16.25
CA GLY A 370 -36.88 11.39 -16.07
C GLY A 370 -36.87 11.86 -14.61
N ALA A 371 -36.86 10.92 -13.66
CA ALA A 371 -36.78 11.18 -12.23
C ALA A 371 -35.35 10.99 -11.65
N ALA A 372 -34.32 10.93 -12.51
CA ALA A 372 -32.94 10.72 -12.09
C ALA A 372 -32.39 11.91 -11.27
N ASP A 373 -31.75 11.62 -10.13
CA ASP A 373 -30.95 12.59 -9.38
C ASP A 373 -29.50 12.55 -9.90
N ILE A 374 -29.03 13.67 -10.47
CA ILE A 374 -27.70 13.80 -11.08
C ILE A 374 -26.91 14.87 -10.33
N ARG A 375 -25.77 14.49 -9.75
CA ARG A 375 -24.89 15.38 -8.98
C ARG A 375 -23.52 15.44 -9.62
N VAL A 376 -23.10 16.65 -9.98
CA VAL A 376 -21.84 16.93 -10.69
C VAL A 376 -21.21 18.21 -10.14
N GLY A 377 -21.02 18.25 -8.82
CA GLY A 377 -20.56 19.43 -8.11
C GLY A 377 -21.39 20.68 -8.43
N ARG A 378 -20.72 21.81 -8.69
CA ARG A 378 -21.37 23.10 -9.01
C ARG A 378 -21.68 23.29 -10.51
N LYS A 379 -21.42 22.30 -11.37
CA LYS A 379 -21.47 22.44 -12.83
C LYS A 379 -22.84 22.04 -13.42
N ARG A 380 -23.82 22.94 -13.31
CA ARG A 380 -25.21 22.72 -13.82
C ARG A 380 -25.28 22.32 -15.30
N ALA A 381 -24.39 22.85 -16.14
CA ALA A 381 -24.34 22.50 -17.57
C ALA A 381 -23.98 21.02 -17.80
N ALA A 382 -23.13 20.44 -16.94
CA ALA A 382 -22.77 19.02 -17.01
C ALA A 382 -23.98 18.13 -16.70
N ALA A 383 -24.73 18.46 -15.64
CA ALA A 383 -25.93 17.73 -15.27
C ALA A 383 -26.95 17.68 -16.41
N LYS A 384 -27.16 18.79 -17.13
CA LYS A 384 -28.06 18.84 -18.30
C LYS A 384 -27.63 17.90 -19.43
N ARG A 385 -26.33 17.88 -19.77
CA ARG A 385 -25.76 16.98 -20.79
C ARG A 385 -25.92 15.51 -20.40
N ILE A 386 -25.74 15.19 -19.12
CA ILE A 386 -25.96 13.82 -18.58
C ILE A 386 -27.43 13.44 -18.63
N THR A 387 -28.36 14.34 -18.28
CA THR A 387 -29.81 14.07 -18.42
C THR A 387 -30.17 13.75 -19.88
N GLN A 388 -29.63 14.51 -20.84
CA GLN A 388 -29.85 14.24 -22.28
C GLN A 388 -29.29 12.87 -22.68
N TRP A 389 -28.12 12.50 -22.19
CA TRP A 389 -27.53 11.19 -22.44
C TRP A 389 -28.36 10.04 -21.87
N LEU A 390 -28.97 10.19 -20.69
CA LEU A 390 -29.81 9.14 -20.09
C LEU A 390 -31.13 8.90 -20.82
N VAL A 391 -31.62 9.89 -21.57
CA VAL A 391 -32.91 9.82 -22.29
C VAL A 391 -32.75 9.30 -23.73
N ASN A 392 -31.53 9.36 -24.28
CA ASN A 392 -31.15 8.81 -25.59
C ASN A 392 -30.82 7.31 -25.49
#